data_AF-A0AAJ7WU09-F1
#
_entry.id   AF-A0AAJ7WU09-F1
#
_cell.length_a   1.000
_cell.length_b   1.000
_cell.length_c   1.000
_cell.angle_alpha   90.00
_cell.angle_beta   90.00
_cell.angle_gamma   90.00
#
_symmetry.space_group_name_H-M   'P 1'
#
loop_
_entity.id
_entity.type
_entity.pdbx_description
1 polymer ?
#
loop_
_entity_poly.entity_id
_entity_poly.type
_entity_poly.pdbx_seq_one_letter_code
_entity_poly.pdbx_strand_id
1 'polypeptide(L)'
;MYTRGVKCSPSPLPPSPTRGARMAEAEEAESRESGPVGDDGVDGDDVGVDGDDDGDDDGVGGAGQPSARPVVPGVIYLSRIPPRLRVKHVRQLLSRHGELGRIFLQPEDKHRRKARKKISRSNARSYTEGWVEFVDKRKAKLAAIMLNNNRITTRKRSRFYDDLWSLKYLHRFRWAHLSERLAYERTVRNQRLRTEIAQAKKETGFYVANVERSATLGRLAERRKKQAATAAARDGGATEGQAAGEAEEEPMWGFRQRRTEGEIQEQKKKRAAVAATASSKKVQRSKQKASRIAQESKSNRELLAKIFQGSADGQS
;
A
#
# COMPACT_ATOMS: atom_id res chain seq x y z
N MET A 1 30.26 -42.34 -54.19
CA MET A 1 29.58 -41.04 -54.15
C MET A 1 29.56 -40.56 -52.70
N TYR A 2 30.34 -39.52 -52.40
CA TYR A 2 30.44 -38.90 -51.08
C TYR A 2 29.25 -37.95 -50.87
N THR A 3 28.50 -38.10 -49.78
CA THR A 3 27.61 -37.03 -49.28
C THR A 3 28.04 -36.62 -47.88
N ARG A 4 28.58 -35.40 -47.81
CA ARG A 4 29.17 -34.72 -46.67
C ARG A 4 28.16 -34.51 -45.54
N GLY A 5 28.61 -34.75 -44.31
CA GLY A 5 27.93 -34.34 -43.09
C GLY A 5 27.94 -32.82 -42.92
N VAL A 6 26.78 -32.27 -42.59
CA VAL A 6 26.58 -30.86 -42.27
C VAL A 6 26.93 -30.67 -40.79
N LYS A 7 28.07 -30.00 -40.53
CA LYS A 7 28.46 -29.55 -39.20
C LYS A 7 27.65 -28.30 -38.84
N CYS A 8 26.74 -28.42 -37.87
CA CYS A 8 26.08 -27.26 -37.27
C CYS A 8 27.09 -26.48 -36.41
N SER A 9 27.39 -25.26 -36.82
CA SER A 9 28.17 -24.27 -36.07
C SER A 9 27.38 -23.74 -34.86
N PRO A 10 27.99 -23.59 -33.68
CA PRO A 10 27.30 -23.02 -32.53
C PRO A 10 27.17 -21.49 -32.65
N SER A 11 25.95 -20.98 -32.41
CA SER A 11 25.62 -19.56 -32.37
C SER A 11 26.34 -18.83 -31.23
N PRO A 12 26.75 -17.55 -31.40
CA PRO A 12 27.41 -16.81 -30.33
C PRO A 12 26.42 -16.36 -29.26
N LEU A 13 26.81 -16.54 -27.99
CA LEU A 13 26.09 -16.06 -26.82
C LEU A 13 26.21 -14.53 -26.69
N PRO A 14 25.19 -13.83 -26.16
CA PRO A 14 25.28 -12.39 -25.91
C PRO A 14 26.23 -12.09 -24.74
N PRO A 15 26.90 -10.92 -24.74
CA PRO A 15 27.84 -10.56 -23.69
C PRO A 15 27.10 -10.29 -22.36
N SER A 16 27.69 -10.79 -21.27
CA SER A 16 27.26 -10.51 -19.90
C SER A 16 27.62 -9.06 -19.51
N PRO A 17 26.75 -8.37 -18.73
CA PRO A 17 27.04 -7.02 -18.30
C PRO A 17 28.18 -7.03 -17.28
N THR A 18 29.24 -6.30 -17.62
CA THR A 18 30.44 -6.10 -16.81
C THR A 18 30.11 -5.39 -15.50
N ARG A 19 30.62 -5.99 -14.43
CA ARG A 19 30.65 -5.48 -13.07
C ARG A 19 31.68 -4.35 -12.98
N GLY A 20 31.21 -3.11 -12.85
CA GLY A 20 32.03 -1.99 -12.37
C GLY A 20 31.83 -0.67 -13.13
N ALA A 21 31.64 0.40 -12.35
CA ALA A 21 31.66 1.83 -12.73
C ALA A 21 30.35 2.48 -13.20
N ARG A 22 29.50 2.86 -12.23
CA ARG A 22 29.04 4.26 -12.05
C ARG A 22 28.33 4.43 -10.70
N MET A 23 29.12 4.79 -9.69
CA MET A 23 28.69 5.67 -8.60
C MET A 23 28.74 7.08 -9.16
N ALA A 24 27.59 7.76 -9.29
CA ALA A 24 27.41 9.21 -9.18
C ALA A 24 26.01 9.58 -9.72
N GLU A 25 25.24 10.25 -8.86
CA GLU A 25 24.11 11.15 -9.15
C GLU A 25 22.86 10.58 -9.83
N ALA A 26 21.85 10.32 -8.99
CA ALA A 26 20.46 10.75 -9.21
C ALA A 26 19.67 10.57 -7.90
N GLU A 27 20.01 11.36 -6.88
CA GLU A 27 19.06 11.75 -5.84
C GLU A 27 18.41 13.06 -6.33
N GLU A 28 17.12 13.02 -6.67
CA GLU A 28 16.12 14.02 -6.25
C GLU A 28 14.75 13.70 -6.86
N ALA A 29 13.70 14.11 -6.13
CA ALA A 29 12.28 14.14 -6.49
C ALA A 29 11.48 12.83 -6.38
N GLU A 30 10.99 12.52 -5.18
CA GLU A 30 9.54 12.58 -4.90
C GLU A 30 9.26 12.53 -3.38
N SER A 31 9.64 13.61 -2.70
CA SER A 31 9.11 13.97 -1.38
C SER A 31 8.02 15.02 -1.57
N ARG A 32 6.77 14.56 -1.72
CA ARG A 32 5.58 15.41 -1.61
C ARG A 32 4.73 14.97 -0.44
N GLU A 33 4.89 15.74 0.63
CA GLU A 33 3.82 16.35 1.42
C GLU A 33 2.81 15.39 2.11
N SER A 34 3.21 14.90 3.28
CA SER A 34 2.27 14.49 4.33
C SER A 34 1.70 15.73 5.01
N GLY A 35 0.53 16.18 4.56
CA GLY A 35 -0.31 17.14 5.27
C GLY A 35 -1.02 16.51 6.48
N PRO A 36 -1.51 17.32 7.45
CA PRO A 36 -2.26 16.82 8.60
C PRO A 36 -3.65 16.39 8.13
N VAL A 37 -4.00 15.12 8.32
CA VAL A 37 -5.35 14.63 8.05
C VAL A 37 -6.23 15.09 9.21
N GLY A 38 -7.10 16.05 8.92
CA GLY A 38 -8.18 16.47 9.81
C GLY A 38 -9.12 15.31 10.07
N ASP A 39 -9.45 15.16 11.35
CA ASP A 39 -10.60 14.41 11.86
C ASP A 39 -11.85 15.21 11.46
N ASP A 40 -12.43 14.89 10.31
CA ASP A 40 -13.75 15.35 9.92
C ASP A 40 -14.73 14.21 10.16
N GLY A 41 -15.51 14.36 11.22
CA GLY A 41 -16.69 13.54 11.48
C GLY A 41 -17.65 13.65 10.32
N VAL A 42 -17.98 12.50 9.73
CA VAL A 42 -19.10 12.34 8.83
C VAL A 42 -20.13 11.48 9.56
N ASP A 43 -21.02 12.16 10.27
CA ASP A 43 -22.40 11.72 10.44
C ASP A 43 -23.00 11.56 9.04
N GLY A 44 -23.44 10.35 8.76
CA GLY A 44 -23.93 9.91 7.47
C GLY A 44 -24.72 8.64 7.65
N ASP A 45 -25.86 8.78 8.35
CA ASP A 45 -26.97 7.85 8.28
C ASP A 45 -27.40 7.68 6.81
N ASP A 46 -26.94 6.61 6.17
CA ASP A 46 -27.60 5.98 5.03
C ASP A 46 -27.34 4.47 5.10
N VAL A 47 -27.83 3.86 6.19
CA VAL A 47 -28.17 2.44 6.15
C VAL A 47 -29.41 2.32 5.29
N GLY A 48 -29.19 2.20 3.98
CA GLY A 48 -30.17 1.63 3.07
C GLY A 48 -30.66 0.32 3.67
N VAL A 49 -31.88 0.36 4.18
CA VAL A 49 -32.66 -0.80 4.58
C VAL A 49 -32.91 -1.59 3.29
N ASP A 50 -31.96 -2.49 2.97
CA ASP A 50 -32.18 -3.55 1.99
C ASP A 50 -33.31 -4.40 2.55
N GLY A 51 -34.52 -4.09 2.07
CA GLY A 51 -35.78 -4.64 2.55
C GLY A 51 -35.72 -6.15 2.72
N ASP A 52 -36.08 -6.55 3.93
CA ASP A 52 -36.48 -7.91 4.28
C ASP A 52 -37.62 -8.36 3.36
N ASP A 53 -37.29 -9.00 2.23
CA ASP A 53 -38.22 -9.83 1.44
C ASP A 53 -38.13 -11.27 1.96
N ASP A 54 -38.49 -11.45 3.23
CA ASP A 54 -38.75 -12.73 3.87
C ASP A 54 -40.18 -13.18 3.54
N GLY A 55 -40.37 -13.54 2.27
CA GLY A 55 -41.48 -14.39 1.83
C GLY A 55 -41.04 -15.85 1.75
N ASP A 56 -40.93 -16.52 2.90
CA ASP A 56 -40.96 -17.99 2.94
C ASP A 56 -42.38 -18.47 2.58
N ASP A 57 -42.66 -18.56 1.27
CA ASP A 57 -43.86 -19.19 0.72
C ASP A 57 -43.49 -20.60 0.24
N ASP A 58 -43.57 -21.57 1.14
CA ASP A 58 -43.68 -23.00 0.82
C ASP A 58 -45.13 -23.33 0.38
N GLY A 59 -45.65 -22.54 -0.58
CA GLY A 59 -46.97 -22.69 -1.17
C GLY A 59 -46.99 -23.81 -2.22
N VAL A 60 -47.39 -25.01 -1.80
CA VAL A 60 -47.92 -26.03 -2.71
C VAL A 60 -49.20 -25.50 -3.34
N GLY A 61 -49.16 -25.13 -4.62
CA GLY A 61 -50.37 -24.92 -5.42
C GLY A 61 -50.24 -23.90 -6.55
N GLY A 62 -50.54 -24.34 -7.77
CA GLY A 62 -50.92 -23.45 -8.87
C GLY A 62 -50.04 -23.52 -10.11
N ALA A 63 -50.50 -24.27 -11.11
CA ALA A 63 -50.03 -24.14 -12.49
C ALA A 63 -50.38 -22.74 -13.01
N GLY A 64 -49.42 -21.81 -12.99
CA GLY A 64 -49.54 -20.46 -13.53
C GLY A 64 -48.17 -19.98 -14.01
N GLN A 65 -48.15 -19.31 -15.16
CA GLN A 65 -46.94 -18.92 -15.91
C GLN A 65 -45.87 -18.23 -15.05
N PRO A 66 -44.56 -18.50 -15.25
CA PRO A 66 -43.51 -17.95 -14.41
C PRO A 66 -43.29 -16.46 -14.72
N SER A 67 -43.80 -15.58 -13.85
CA SER A 67 -43.35 -14.20 -13.80
C SER A 67 -41.88 -14.16 -13.36
N ALA A 68 -41.04 -13.45 -14.12
CA ALA A 68 -39.60 -13.40 -13.97
C ALA A 68 -39.19 -12.64 -12.70
N ARG A 69 -39.31 -13.28 -11.53
CA ARG A 69 -38.72 -12.76 -10.29
C ARG A 69 -37.21 -12.60 -10.49
N PRO A 70 -36.60 -11.50 -10.01
CA PRO A 70 -35.18 -11.27 -10.17
C PRO A 70 -34.38 -12.42 -9.57
N VAL A 71 -33.46 -12.96 -10.36
CA VAL A 71 -32.66 -14.11 -9.95
C VAL A 71 -31.60 -13.64 -8.96
N VAL A 72 -31.76 -14.04 -7.70
CA VAL A 72 -30.82 -13.70 -6.63
C VAL A 72 -29.68 -14.72 -6.62
N PRO A 73 -28.40 -14.28 -6.63
CA PRO A 73 -27.26 -15.19 -6.57
C PRO A 73 -27.15 -15.87 -5.21
N GLY A 74 -26.67 -17.11 -5.22
CA GLY A 74 -26.46 -17.91 -4.01
C GLY A 74 -25.04 -18.47 -3.95
N VAL A 75 -24.44 -18.50 -2.76
CA VAL A 75 -23.08 -18.98 -2.57
C VAL A 75 -23.07 -20.33 -1.83
N ILE A 76 -22.30 -21.28 -2.37
CA ILE A 76 -22.01 -22.57 -1.75
C ILE A 76 -20.57 -22.56 -1.24
N TYR A 77 -20.39 -23.00 0.00
CA TYR A 77 -19.10 -23.27 0.62
C TYR A 77 -18.69 -24.73 0.43
N LEU A 78 -17.43 -24.91 0.07
CA LEU A 78 -16.71 -26.17 -0.07
C LEU A 78 -15.77 -26.32 1.13
N SER A 79 -16.13 -27.19 2.08
CA SER A 79 -15.32 -27.39 3.29
C SER A 79 -14.04 -28.19 3.00
N ARG A 80 -14.14 -29.21 2.14
CA ARG A 80 -13.02 -30.08 1.80
C ARG A 80 -12.88 -30.22 0.30
N ILE A 81 -11.67 -29.92 -0.21
CA ILE A 81 -11.35 -30.02 -1.63
C ILE A 81 -10.32 -31.13 -1.83
N PRO A 82 -10.63 -32.16 -2.65
CA PRO A 82 -9.67 -33.20 -2.96
C PRO A 82 -8.36 -32.71 -3.58
N PRO A 83 -7.22 -33.38 -3.32
CA PRO A 83 -5.95 -33.01 -3.90
C PRO A 83 -5.99 -33.04 -5.44
N ARG A 84 -5.45 -31.99 -6.09
CA ARG A 84 -5.44 -31.79 -7.55
C ARG A 84 -6.80 -31.45 -8.17
N LEU A 85 -7.86 -31.28 -7.37
CA LEU A 85 -9.09 -30.70 -7.89
C LEU A 85 -8.86 -29.20 -8.17
N ARG A 86 -9.03 -28.79 -9.43
CA ARG A 86 -8.83 -27.41 -9.87
C ARG A 86 -10.17 -26.70 -10.05
N VAL A 87 -10.16 -25.37 -10.04
CA VAL A 87 -11.33 -24.51 -10.33
C VAL A 87 -12.06 -24.95 -11.61
N LYS A 88 -11.32 -25.29 -12.68
CA LYS A 88 -11.90 -25.76 -13.94
C LYS A 88 -12.73 -27.04 -13.78
N HIS A 89 -12.24 -28.00 -12.98
CA HIS A 89 -12.96 -29.25 -12.73
C HIS A 89 -14.21 -29.01 -11.88
N VAL A 90 -14.10 -28.17 -10.84
CA VAL A 90 -15.26 -27.78 -10.00
C VAL A 90 -16.35 -27.14 -10.87
N ARG A 91 -15.96 -26.20 -11.75
CA ARG A 91 -16.89 -25.58 -12.71
C ARG A 91 -17.57 -26.63 -13.56
N GLN A 92 -16.79 -27.48 -14.24
CA GLN A 92 -17.36 -28.51 -15.13
C GLN A 92 -18.33 -29.47 -14.42
N LEU A 93 -18.03 -29.86 -13.18
CA LEU A 93 -18.86 -30.78 -12.42
C LEU A 93 -20.15 -30.12 -11.94
N LEU A 94 -20.06 -28.91 -11.38
CA LEU A 94 -21.21 -28.19 -10.82
C LEU A 94 -22.06 -27.48 -11.89
N SER A 95 -21.51 -27.19 -13.07
CA SER A 95 -22.25 -26.59 -14.20
C SER A 95 -23.44 -27.44 -14.67
N ARG A 96 -23.46 -28.74 -14.35
CA ARG A 96 -24.58 -29.64 -14.64
C ARG A 96 -25.82 -29.37 -13.77
N HIS A 97 -25.63 -28.72 -12.62
CA HIS A 97 -26.69 -28.45 -11.64
C HIS A 97 -27.17 -27.00 -11.69
N GLY A 98 -26.43 -26.12 -12.36
CA GLY A 98 -26.83 -24.73 -12.56
C GLY A 98 -25.73 -23.88 -13.19
N GLU A 99 -26.11 -22.67 -13.58
CA GLU A 99 -25.18 -21.67 -14.09
C GLU A 99 -24.35 -21.10 -12.95
N LEU A 100 -23.02 -21.09 -13.15
CA LEU A 100 -22.05 -20.71 -12.15
C LEU A 100 -21.43 -19.36 -12.50
N GLY A 101 -21.44 -18.45 -11.53
CA GLY A 101 -20.71 -17.18 -11.59
C GLY A 101 -19.25 -17.37 -11.18
N ARG A 102 -18.90 -16.74 -10.06
CA ARG A 102 -17.52 -16.70 -9.54
C ARG A 102 -17.17 -17.95 -8.73
N ILE A 103 -15.92 -18.38 -8.83
CA ILE A 103 -15.39 -19.53 -8.08
C ILE A 103 -14.03 -19.16 -7.51
N PHE A 104 -13.87 -19.33 -6.20
CA PHE A 104 -12.64 -19.04 -5.48
C PHE A 104 -12.30 -20.25 -4.63
N LEU A 105 -11.10 -20.80 -4.84
CA LEU A 105 -10.58 -21.87 -4.00
C LEU A 105 -9.36 -21.32 -3.26
N GLN A 106 -9.41 -21.34 -1.94
CA GLN A 106 -8.33 -20.86 -1.11
C GLN A 106 -7.14 -21.82 -1.21
N PRO A 107 -5.99 -21.34 -1.71
CA PRO A 107 -4.80 -22.17 -1.77
C PRO A 107 -4.32 -22.50 -0.35
N GLU A 108 -3.81 -23.72 -0.18
CA GLU A 108 -3.14 -24.12 1.05
C GLU A 108 -2.01 -23.14 1.40
N ASP A 109 -1.82 -22.89 2.70
CA ASP A 109 -0.79 -21.99 3.18
C ASP A 109 0.61 -22.38 2.68
N LYS A 110 1.45 -21.36 2.42
CA LYS A 110 2.79 -21.53 1.85
C LYS A 110 3.66 -22.43 2.72
N HIS A 111 3.52 -22.35 4.05
CA HIS A 111 4.28 -23.19 4.98
C HIS A 111 3.86 -24.65 4.92
N ARG A 112 2.55 -24.92 4.98
CA ARG A 112 1.99 -26.27 4.84
C ARG A 112 2.34 -26.91 3.50
N ARG A 113 2.24 -26.13 2.41
CA ARG A 113 2.66 -26.58 1.07
C ARG A 113 4.15 -26.93 1.02
N LYS A 114 5.03 -26.13 1.64
CA LYS A 114 6.47 -26.42 1.72
C LYS A 114 6.73 -27.71 2.50
N ALA A 115 6.07 -27.90 3.65
CA ALA A 115 6.18 -29.12 4.45
C ALA A 115 5.73 -30.37 3.67
N ARG A 116 4.55 -30.31 3.04
CA ARG A 116 4.05 -31.40 2.20
C ARG A 116 4.96 -31.68 1.01
N LYS A 117 5.52 -30.65 0.37
CA LYS A 117 6.47 -30.82 -0.75
C LYS A 117 7.72 -31.57 -0.31
N LYS A 118 8.23 -31.31 0.90
CA LYS A 118 9.39 -32.04 1.47
C LYS A 118 9.09 -33.53 1.64
N ILE A 119 7.89 -33.88 2.12
CA ILE A 119 7.49 -35.27 2.40
C ILE A 119 7.09 -36.00 1.11
N SER A 120 6.13 -35.45 0.36
CA SER A 120 5.44 -36.14 -0.72
C SER A 120 6.08 -35.95 -2.10
N ARG A 121 7.07 -35.04 -2.24
CA ARG A 121 7.67 -34.59 -3.53
C ARG A 121 6.65 -34.09 -4.58
N SER A 122 5.36 -34.04 -4.26
CA SER A 122 4.29 -33.61 -5.14
C SER A 122 4.15 -32.09 -5.18
N ASN A 123 4.36 -31.50 -6.36
CA ASN A 123 4.17 -30.07 -6.62
C ASN A 123 2.70 -29.69 -6.88
N ALA A 124 1.75 -30.62 -6.77
CA ALA A 124 0.34 -30.32 -7.01
C ALA A 124 -0.16 -29.21 -6.07
N ARG A 125 -0.95 -28.27 -6.61
CA ARG A 125 -1.66 -27.28 -5.78
C ARG A 125 -2.83 -27.98 -5.08
N SER A 126 -2.88 -27.83 -3.76
CA SER A 126 -4.00 -28.24 -2.93
C SER A 126 -4.72 -26.99 -2.44
N TYR A 127 -6.03 -27.10 -2.27
CA TYR A 127 -6.89 -26.05 -1.76
C TYR A 127 -7.47 -26.52 -0.43
N THR A 128 -7.60 -25.62 0.53
CA THR A 128 -8.20 -25.94 1.83
C THR A 128 -9.71 -25.85 1.75
N GLU A 129 -10.19 -24.70 1.27
CA GLU A 129 -11.60 -24.31 1.27
C GLU A 129 -11.95 -23.67 -0.06
N GLY A 130 -13.25 -23.54 -0.35
CA GLY A 130 -13.71 -22.89 -1.56
C GLY A 130 -15.11 -22.31 -1.47
N TRP A 131 -15.38 -21.36 -2.36
CA TRP A 131 -16.65 -20.69 -2.50
C TRP A 131 -17.05 -20.70 -3.97
N VAL A 132 -18.29 -21.10 -4.23
CA VAL A 132 -18.88 -21.19 -5.57
C VAL A 132 -20.15 -20.37 -5.56
N GLU A 133 -20.21 -19.37 -6.42
CA GLU A 133 -21.41 -18.58 -6.65
C GLU A 133 -22.23 -19.18 -7.80
N PHE A 134 -23.50 -19.43 -7.53
CA PHE A 134 -24.51 -19.75 -8.51
C PHE A 134 -25.28 -18.48 -8.85
N VAL A 135 -25.69 -18.37 -10.12
CA VAL A 135 -26.54 -17.26 -10.57
C VAL A 135 -27.88 -17.28 -9.84
N ASP A 136 -28.43 -18.47 -9.56
CA ASP A 136 -29.71 -18.66 -8.86
C ASP A 136 -29.54 -19.36 -7.50
N LYS A 137 -30.01 -18.73 -6.43
CA LYS A 137 -30.01 -19.28 -5.07
C LYS A 137 -30.83 -20.56 -4.93
N ARG A 138 -31.88 -20.77 -5.74
CA ARG A 138 -32.68 -22.00 -5.73
C ARG A 138 -31.86 -23.19 -6.19
N LYS A 139 -31.15 -23.03 -7.31
CA LYS A 139 -30.21 -24.03 -7.82
C LYS A 139 -29.06 -24.27 -6.85
N ALA A 140 -28.58 -23.23 -6.16
CA ALA A 140 -27.57 -23.37 -5.12
C ALA A 140 -28.04 -24.24 -3.95
N LYS A 141 -29.23 -23.97 -3.40
CA LYS A 141 -29.85 -24.76 -2.32
C LYS A 141 -30.02 -26.22 -2.75
N LEU A 142 -30.60 -26.44 -3.92
CA LEU A 142 -30.83 -27.78 -4.47
C LEU A 142 -29.51 -28.54 -4.68
N ALA A 143 -28.50 -27.90 -5.28
CA ALA A 143 -27.20 -28.52 -5.50
C ALA A 143 -26.50 -28.87 -4.18
N ALA A 144 -26.60 -28.00 -3.16
CA ALA A 144 -26.05 -28.30 -1.84
C ALA A 144 -26.72 -29.53 -1.22
N ILE A 145 -28.05 -29.62 -1.25
CA ILE A 145 -28.79 -30.78 -0.70
C ILE A 145 -28.47 -32.06 -1.49
N MET A 146 -28.51 -31.99 -2.81
CA MET A 146 -28.35 -33.15 -3.68
C MET A 146 -26.91 -33.68 -3.74
N LEU A 147 -25.90 -32.82 -3.70
CA LEU A 147 -24.51 -33.25 -3.89
C LEU A 147 -23.77 -33.44 -2.57
N ASN A 148 -24.21 -32.82 -1.47
CA ASN A 148 -23.51 -33.00 -0.20
C ASN A 148 -23.49 -34.48 0.20
N ASN A 149 -22.32 -34.94 0.64
CA ASN A 149 -22.01 -36.34 0.96
C ASN A 149 -22.12 -37.34 -0.20
N ASN A 150 -22.31 -36.88 -1.44
CA ASN A 150 -22.30 -37.74 -2.62
C ASN A 150 -20.92 -37.77 -3.30
N ARG A 151 -20.66 -38.85 -4.02
CA ARG A 151 -19.39 -39.05 -4.75
C ARG A 151 -19.21 -37.97 -5.82
N ILE A 152 -17.97 -37.50 -5.98
CA ILE A 152 -17.67 -36.42 -6.94
C ILE A 152 -17.87 -36.87 -8.39
N THR A 153 -17.57 -38.13 -8.68
CA THR A 153 -17.66 -38.69 -10.02
C THR A 153 -18.19 -40.12 -9.97
N THR A 154 -18.91 -40.51 -11.02
CA THR A 154 -19.41 -41.87 -11.22
C THR A 154 -18.40 -42.77 -11.95
N ARG A 155 -17.32 -42.19 -12.49
CA ARG A 155 -16.33 -42.92 -13.30
C ARG A 155 -15.30 -43.62 -12.43
N LYS A 156 -15.28 -44.96 -12.44
CA LYS A 156 -14.34 -45.80 -11.66
C LYS A 156 -12.86 -45.54 -11.95
N ARG A 157 -12.49 -45.13 -13.18
CA ARG A 157 -11.10 -44.77 -13.55
C ARG A 157 -10.70 -43.35 -13.16
N SER A 158 -11.63 -42.56 -12.60
CA SER A 158 -11.34 -41.19 -12.22
C SER A 158 -10.59 -41.14 -10.89
N ARG A 159 -9.69 -40.17 -10.76
CA ARG A 159 -8.89 -39.96 -9.54
C ARG A 159 -9.73 -39.52 -8.33
N PHE A 160 -10.97 -39.10 -8.56
CA PHE A 160 -11.88 -38.54 -7.55
C PHE A 160 -13.06 -39.49 -7.29
N TYR A 161 -12.91 -40.79 -7.55
CA TYR A 161 -13.99 -41.78 -7.44
C TYR A 161 -14.43 -42.01 -5.98
N ASP A 162 -13.45 -42.09 -5.07
CA ASP A 162 -13.70 -42.33 -3.64
C ASP A 162 -13.90 -41.02 -2.85
N ASP A 163 -13.65 -39.88 -3.48
CA ASP A 163 -13.84 -38.58 -2.84
C ASP A 163 -15.33 -38.19 -2.83
N LEU A 164 -15.80 -37.70 -1.68
CA LEU A 164 -17.15 -37.17 -1.49
C LEU A 164 -17.16 -35.64 -1.55
N TRP A 165 -18.24 -35.08 -2.05
CA TRP A 165 -18.54 -33.66 -1.94
C TRP A 165 -18.89 -33.29 -0.50
N SER A 166 -18.36 -32.17 -0.03
CA SER A 166 -18.77 -31.53 1.23
C SER A 166 -19.19 -30.10 0.92
N LEU A 167 -20.49 -29.91 0.71
CA LEU A 167 -21.10 -28.66 0.28
C LEU A 167 -22.01 -28.11 1.39
N LYS A 168 -21.96 -26.79 1.61
CA LYS A 168 -22.92 -26.09 2.47
C LYS A 168 -23.42 -24.84 1.75
N TYR A 169 -24.73 -24.68 1.65
CA TYR A 169 -25.31 -23.41 1.20
C TYR A 169 -25.17 -22.37 2.32
N LEU A 170 -24.71 -21.16 1.96
CA LEU A 170 -24.58 -20.05 2.92
C LEU A 170 -25.76 -19.10 2.73
N HIS A 171 -26.65 -19.09 3.72
CA HIS A 171 -27.79 -18.19 3.73
C HIS A 171 -27.34 -16.74 3.95
N ARG A 172 -28.00 -15.77 3.29
CA ARG A 172 -27.69 -14.33 3.33
C ARG A 172 -26.23 -13.95 3.02
N PHE A 173 -25.45 -14.88 2.46
CA PHE A 173 -24.06 -14.64 2.13
C PHE A 173 -23.91 -14.31 0.64
N ARG A 174 -23.36 -13.13 0.37
CA ARG A 174 -23.04 -12.67 -0.98
C ARG A 174 -21.54 -12.75 -1.22
N TRP A 175 -21.14 -12.86 -2.48
CA TRP A 175 -19.72 -12.88 -2.85
C TRP A 175 -18.95 -11.64 -2.35
N ALA A 176 -19.60 -10.48 -2.29
CA ALA A 176 -19.02 -9.24 -1.78
C ALA A 176 -18.46 -9.42 -0.36
N HIS A 177 -19.18 -10.14 0.52
CA HIS A 177 -18.76 -10.38 1.91
C HIS A 177 -17.48 -11.21 1.98
N LEU A 178 -17.26 -12.14 1.05
CA LEU A 178 -16.01 -12.90 0.95
C LEU A 178 -14.84 -11.99 0.57
N SER A 179 -15.00 -11.19 -0.49
CA SER A 179 -13.95 -10.30 -0.96
C SER A 179 -13.61 -9.21 0.04
N GLU A 180 -14.62 -8.66 0.71
CA GLU A 180 -14.49 -7.62 1.72
C GLU A 180 -13.70 -8.14 2.92
N ARG A 181 -14.09 -9.29 3.48
CA ARG A 181 -13.39 -9.92 4.60
C ARG A 181 -11.93 -10.20 4.25
N LEU A 182 -11.67 -10.76 3.07
CA LEU A 182 -10.32 -11.09 2.62
C LEU A 182 -9.46 -9.84 2.36
N ALA A 183 -10.08 -8.76 1.86
CA ALA A 183 -9.41 -7.48 1.67
C ALA A 183 -9.08 -6.84 3.03
N TYR A 184 -10.05 -6.79 3.94
CA TYR A 184 -9.88 -6.26 5.29
C TYR A 184 -8.76 -6.97 6.07
N GLU A 185 -8.74 -8.29 6.08
CA GLU A 185 -7.67 -9.04 6.76
C GLU A 185 -6.28 -8.78 6.16
N ARG A 186 -6.21 -8.54 4.84
CA ARG A 186 -4.95 -8.19 4.17
C ARG A 186 -4.53 -6.76 4.49
N THR A 187 -5.45 -5.80 4.48
CA THR A 187 -5.14 -4.39 4.79
C THR A 187 -4.68 -4.24 6.22
N VAL A 188 -5.38 -4.84 7.19
CA VAL A 188 -5.01 -4.82 8.61
C VAL A 188 -3.63 -5.44 8.83
N ARG A 189 -3.36 -6.63 8.24
CA ARG A 189 -2.04 -7.27 8.35
C ARG A 189 -0.93 -6.41 7.74
N ASN A 190 -1.18 -5.83 6.56
CA ASN A 190 -0.20 -4.98 5.88
C ASN A 190 0.04 -3.66 6.65
N GLN A 191 -0.99 -3.08 7.25
CA GLN A 191 -0.86 -1.89 8.09
C GLN A 191 0.01 -2.20 9.32
N ARG A 192 -0.27 -3.28 10.05
CA ARG A 192 0.55 -3.72 11.20
C ARG A 192 2.02 -3.93 10.81
N LEU A 193 2.26 -4.66 9.72
CA LEU A 193 3.63 -4.88 9.24
C LEU A 193 4.32 -3.56 8.84
N ARG A 194 3.58 -2.63 8.22
CA ARG A 194 4.13 -1.31 7.85
C ARG A 194 4.48 -0.49 9.09
N THR A 195 3.65 -0.50 10.13
CA THR A 195 3.94 0.22 11.37
C THR A 195 5.13 -0.39 12.10
N GLU A 196 5.24 -1.72 12.15
CA GLU A 196 6.40 -2.42 12.72
C GLU A 196 7.69 -2.09 11.96
N ILE A 197 7.66 -2.13 10.62
CA ILE A 197 8.81 -1.76 9.78
C ILE A 197 9.17 -0.28 9.97
N ALA A 198 8.18 0.61 10.03
CA ALA A 198 8.41 2.04 10.23
C ALA A 198 9.07 2.32 11.59
N GLN A 199 8.63 1.63 12.64
CA GLN A 199 9.25 1.71 13.96
C GLN A 199 10.71 1.23 13.92
N ALA A 200 10.97 0.04 13.38
CA ALA A 200 12.32 -0.51 13.28
C ALA A 200 13.25 0.39 12.44
N LYS A 201 12.74 0.97 11.34
CA LYS A 201 13.48 1.93 10.51
C LYS A 201 13.78 3.23 11.26
N LYS A 202 12.82 3.74 12.05
CA LYS A 202 13.01 4.95 12.86
C LYS A 202 14.09 4.73 13.93
N GLU A 203 14.05 3.59 14.62
CA GLU A 203 15.05 3.22 15.63
C GLU A 203 16.44 3.04 15.01
N THR A 204 16.52 2.33 13.89
CA THR A 204 17.79 2.14 13.15
C THR A 204 18.34 3.46 12.62
N GLY A 205 17.48 4.28 12.01
CA GLY A 205 17.86 5.61 11.49
C GLY A 205 18.34 6.55 12.60
N PHE A 206 17.72 6.49 13.78
CA PHE A 206 18.16 7.25 14.95
C PHE A 206 19.56 6.80 15.42
N TYR A 207 19.81 5.50 15.46
CA TYR A 207 21.12 4.97 15.83
C TYR A 207 22.22 5.39 14.85
N VAL A 208 21.99 5.23 13.54
CA VAL A 208 22.94 5.63 12.49
C VAL A 208 23.24 7.13 12.58
N ALA A 209 22.20 7.97 12.69
CA ALA A 209 22.38 9.41 12.81
C ALA A 209 23.15 9.82 14.08
N ASN A 210 22.99 9.10 15.19
CA ASN A 210 23.75 9.35 16.42
C ASN A 210 25.23 8.97 16.26
N VAL A 211 25.53 7.84 15.60
CA VAL A 211 26.90 7.40 15.33
C VAL A 211 27.61 8.37 14.35
N GLU A 212 26.91 8.84 13.33
CA GLU A 212 27.45 9.86 12.42
C GLU A 212 27.68 11.20 13.14
N ARG A 213 26.77 11.61 14.02
CA ARG A 213 26.94 12.80 14.86
C ARG A 213 28.12 12.67 15.82
N SER A 214 28.33 11.51 16.45
CA SER A 214 29.49 11.31 17.32
C SER A 214 30.81 11.28 16.53
N ALA A 215 30.84 10.62 15.37
CA ALA A 215 32.02 10.60 14.50
C ALA A 215 32.40 11.99 13.98
N THR A 216 31.42 12.81 13.57
CA THR A 216 31.65 14.18 13.11
C THR A 216 32.15 15.09 14.23
N LEU A 217 31.55 15.01 15.42
CA LEU A 217 32.03 15.74 16.60
C LEU A 217 33.45 15.32 17.00
N GLY A 218 33.76 14.02 16.94
CA GLY A 218 35.11 13.52 17.17
C GLY A 218 36.13 14.11 16.18
N ARG A 219 35.82 14.13 14.88
CA ARG A 219 36.68 14.76 13.86
C ARG A 219 36.86 16.27 14.10
N LEU A 220 35.81 16.97 14.53
CA LEU A 220 35.89 18.40 14.83
C LEU A 220 36.73 18.67 16.09
N ALA A 221 36.58 17.86 17.14
CA ALA A 221 37.37 17.95 18.35
C ALA A 221 38.87 17.72 18.07
N GLU A 222 39.21 16.71 17.27
CA GLU A 222 40.59 16.46 16.85
C GLU A 222 41.17 17.62 16.02
N ARG A 223 40.38 18.23 15.13
CA ARG A 223 40.80 19.44 14.40
C ARG A 223 41.04 20.63 15.34
N ARG A 224 40.16 20.85 16.33
CA ARG A 224 40.32 21.91 17.34
C ARG A 224 41.57 21.69 18.19
N LYS A 225 41.82 20.47 18.67
CA LYS A 225 43.04 20.13 19.42
C LYS A 225 44.30 20.41 18.60
N LYS A 226 44.32 20.01 17.31
CA LYS A 226 45.45 20.31 16.41
C LYS A 226 45.63 21.81 16.19
N GLN A 227 44.54 22.55 15.97
CA GLN A 227 44.59 24.01 15.82
C GLN A 227 45.11 24.70 17.10
N ALA A 228 44.63 24.27 18.27
CA ALA A 228 45.11 24.77 19.57
C ALA A 228 46.59 24.46 19.78
N ALA A 229 47.04 23.23 19.47
CA ALA A 229 48.46 22.85 19.55
C ALA A 229 49.33 23.68 18.58
N THR A 230 48.88 23.92 17.36
CA THR A 230 49.61 24.77 16.40
C THR A 230 49.59 26.25 16.78
N ALA A 231 48.53 26.74 17.44
CA ALA A 231 48.45 28.11 17.93
C ALA A 231 49.38 28.31 19.14
N ALA A 232 49.41 27.37 20.08
CA ALA A 232 50.35 27.34 21.19
C ALA A 232 51.81 27.26 20.72
N ALA A 233 52.10 26.54 19.63
CA ALA A 233 53.43 26.49 19.03
C ALA A 233 53.81 27.78 18.26
N ARG A 234 52.84 28.62 17.87
CA ARG A 234 53.07 29.88 17.16
C ARG A 234 53.22 31.08 18.09
N ASP A 235 52.69 30.99 19.31
CA ASP A 235 52.75 32.02 20.36
C ASP A 235 53.98 31.86 21.29
N GLY A 236 55.07 31.27 20.78
CA GLY A 236 56.34 31.13 21.48
C GLY A 236 57.14 32.44 21.56
N GLY A 237 56.54 33.52 22.07
CA GLY A 237 57.15 34.84 22.21
C GLY A 237 56.66 35.61 23.45
N ALA A 238 57.27 35.30 24.60
CA ALA A 238 57.43 36.09 25.83
C ALA A 238 56.27 37.02 26.28
N THR A 239 55.61 36.66 27.39
CA THR A 239 55.72 37.37 28.68
C THR A 239 55.09 36.51 29.79
N GLU A 240 55.87 36.21 30.82
CA GLU A 240 55.34 35.76 32.12
C GLU A 240 54.54 36.91 32.75
N GLY A 241 53.31 36.63 33.16
CA GLY A 241 52.50 37.53 33.95
C GLY A 241 51.02 37.18 33.90
N GLN A 242 50.48 36.72 35.03
CA GLN A 242 49.06 36.43 35.31
C GLN A 242 48.53 35.05 34.87
N ALA A 243 49.14 34.00 35.43
CA ALA A 243 48.42 32.76 35.72
C ALA A 243 47.79 32.88 37.13
N ALA A 244 46.55 33.39 37.19
CA ALA A 244 45.72 33.32 38.38
C ALA A 244 44.29 32.94 37.95
N GLY A 245 43.94 31.67 38.18
CA GLY A 245 42.56 31.22 38.36
C GLY A 245 41.76 30.87 37.12
N GLU A 246 42.07 29.74 36.49
CA GLU A 246 41.02 28.89 35.90
C GLU A 246 41.17 27.50 36.52
N ALA A 247 40.56 27.36 37.70
CA ALA A 247 40.29 26.05 38.26
C ALA A 247 39.46 25.25 37.24
N GLU A 248 39.77 23.96 37.13
CA GLU A 248 38.90 23.02 36.45
C GLU A 248 37.50 23.10 37.06
N GLU A 249 36.59 23.82 36.40
CA GLU A 249 35.17 23.64 36.63
C GLU A 249 34.82 22.26 36.04
N GLU A 250 34.81 21.25 36.91
CA GLU A 250 33.97 20.07 36.65
C GLU A 250 32.60 20.58 36.18
N PRO A 251 31.98 19.95 35.17
CA PRO A 251 30.66 20.37 34.70
C PRO A 251 29.66 20.14 35.83
N MET A 252 29.56 21.11 36.72
CA MET A 252 28.53 21.24 37.73
C MET A 252 27.25 21.08 36.95
N TRP A 253 26.52 20.00 37.23
CA TRP A 253 25.25 19.69 36.57
C TRP A 253 24.43 20.97 36.55
N GLY A 254 24.46 21.67 35.42
CA GLY A 254 23.88 22.98 35.29
C GLY A 254 22.40 22.75 35.38
N PHE A 255 21.83 22.96 36.56
CA PHE A 255 20.40 22.98 36.76
C PHE A 255 19.90 24.18 35.94
N ARG A 256 19.66 23.92 34.65
CA ARG A 256 18.94 24.81 33.77
C ARG A 256 17.55 24.91 34.36
N GLN A 257 17.38 25.89 35.24
CA GLN A 257 16.11 26.26 35.82
C GLN A 257 15.10 26.26 34.68
N ARG A 258 14.10 25.37 34.76
CA ARG A 258 13.06 25.30 33.74
C ARG A 258 12.42 26.68 33.70
N ARG A 259 12.32 27.25 32.50
CA ARG A 259 11.59 28.49 32.26
C ARG A 259 10.24 28.41 32.96
N THR A 260 9.88 29.46 33.66
CA THR A 260 8.59 29.51 34.38
C THR A 260 7.44 29.51 33.37
N GLU A 261 6.25 29.06 33.81
CA GLU A 261 5.04 28.99 32.97
C GLU A 261 4.76 30.33 32.25
N GLY A 262 5.02 31.45 32.94
CA GLY A 262 4.88 32.81 32.40
C GLY A 262 5.84 33.12 31.26
N GLU A 263 7.13 32.80 31.40
CA GLU A 263 8.13 32.98 30.34
C GLU A 263 7.82 32.16 29.09
N ILE A 264 7.30 30.94 29.28
CA ILE A 264 6.89 30.06 28.18
C ILE A 264 5.71 30.69 27.43
N GLN A 265 4.72 31.24 28.13
CA GLN A 265 3.56 31.91 27.51
C GLN A 265 3.96 33.18 26.77
N GLU A 266 4.84 34.00 27.35
CA GLU A 266 5.29 35.23 26.71
C GLU A 266 6.11 34.93 25.44
N GLN A 267 6.96 33.90 25.49
CA GLN A 267 7.70 33.47 24.32
C GLN A 267 6.80 32.87 23.24
N LYS A 268 5.74 32.13 23.62
CA LYS A 268 4.72 31.67 22.68
C LYS A 268 3.97 32.85 22.05
N LYS A 269 3.59 33.86 22.82
CA LYS A 269 2.96 35.10 22.31
C LYS A 269 3.89 35.85 21.36
N LYS A 270 5.19 35.99 21.68
CA LYS A 270 6.21 36.60 20.81
C LYS A 270 6.36 35.82 19.49
N ARG A 271 6.46 34.49 19.55
CA ARG A 271 6.53 33.64 18.35
C ARG A 271 5.26 33.70 17.52
N ALA A 272 4.09 33.76 18.15
CA ALA A 272 2.80 33.92 17.49
C ALA A 272 2.67 35.29 16.80
N ALA A 273 3.14 36.37 17.43
CA ALA A 273 3.16 37.71 16.84
C ALA A 273 4.10 37.80 15.63
N VAL A 274 5.28 37.17 15.70
CA VAL A 274 6.21 37.06 14.56
C VAL A 274 5.61 36.21 13.43
N ALA A 275 4.90 35.12 13.77
CA ALA A 275 4.21 34.31 12.77
C ALA A 275 3.05 35.06 12.10
N ALA A 276 2.28 35.84 12.86
CA ALA A 276 1.15 36.64 12.35
C ALA A 276 1.61 37.78 11.43
N THR A 277 2.73 38.44 11.75
CA THR A 277 3.32 39.47 10.89
C THR A 277 3.90 38.87 9.60
N ALA A 278 4.53 37.69 9.69
CA ALA A 278 5.02 36.97 8.51
C ALA A 278 3.88 36.49 7.58
N SER A 279 2.77 35.98 8.13
CA SER A 279 1.61 35.55 7.35
C SER A 279 0.87 36.73 6.70
N SER A 280 0.71 37.85 7.41
CA SER A 280 0.17 39.09 6.83
C SER A 280 1.01 39.61 5.65
N LYS A 281 2.34 39.63 5.81
CA LYS A 281 3.28 40.04 4.74
C LYS A 281 3.22 39.10 3.52
N LYS A 282 3.00 37.79 3.74
CA LYS A 282 2.82 36.81 2.66
C LYS A 282 1.52 37.03 1.89
N VAL A 283 0.41 37.30 2.58
CA VAL A 283 -0.89 37.61 1.96
C VAL A 283 -0.79 38.90 1.14
N GLN A 284 -0.12 39.93 1.65
CA GLN A 284 0.05 41.20 0.94
C GLN A 284 0.90 41.05 -0.33
N ARG A 285 1.99 40.26 -0.29
CA ARG A 285 2.78 39.91 -1.49
C ARG A 285 1.97 39.13 -2.53
N SER A 286 1.10 38.23 -2.08
CA SER A 286 0.21 37.47 -2.99
C SER A 286 -0.78 38.40 -3.71
N LYS A 287 -1.42 39.32 -2.97
CA LYS A 287 -2.33 40.33 -3.56
C LYS A 287 -1.63 41.24 -4.56
N GLN A 288 -0.41 41.71 -4.26
CA GLN A 288 0.39 42.54 -5.18
C GLN A 288 0.81 41.76 -6.44
N LYS A 289 1.13 40.48 -6.31
CA LYS A 289 1.45 39.62 -7.46
C LYS A 289 0.21 39.42 -8.34
N ALA A 290 -0.95 39.16 -7.74
CA ALA A 290 -2.20 39.01 -8.46
C ALA A 290 -2.63 40.30 -9.18
N SER A 291 -2.47 41.47 -8.57
CA SER A 291 -2.78 42.76 -9.21
C SER A 291 -1.86 43.05 -10.40
N ARG A 292 -0.57 42.71 -10.27
CA ARG A 292 0.40 42.87 -11.36
C ARG A 292 0.06 41.96 -12.54
N ILE A 293 -0.25 40.69 -12.28
CA ILE A 293 -0.68 39.76 -13.32
C ILE A 293 -1.96 40.26 -14.00
N ALA A 294 -2.94 40.76 -13.24
CA ALA A 294 -4.17 41.30 -13.79
C ALA A 294 -3.95 42.54 -14.67
N GLN A 295 -2.99 43.41 -14.31
CA GLN A 295 -2.62 44.58 -15.11
C GLN A 295 -1.90 44.19 -16.40
N GLU A 296 -0.93 43.27 -16.32
CA GLU A 296 -0.24 42.68 -17.48
C GLU A 296 -1.25 41.97 -18.42
N SER A 297 -2.28 41.31 -17.87
CA SER A 297 -3.35 40.69 -18.67
C SER A 297 -4.20 41.71 -19.42
N LYS A 298 -4.49 42.86 -18.80
CA LYS A 298 -5.27 43.93 -19.45
C LYS A 298 -4.49 44.56 -20.59
N SER A 299 -3.21 44.87 -20.39
CA SER A 299 -2.35 45.41 -21.46
C SER A 299 -2.16 44.41 -22.60
N ASN A 300 -2.02 43.12 -22.30
CA ASN A 300 -1.95 42.09 -23.33
C ASN A 300 -3.26 41.94 -24.09
N ARG A 301 -4.43 42.06 -23.42
CA ARG A 301 -5.73 42.04 -24.09
C ARG A 301 -5.92 43.24 -25.02
N GLU A 302 -5.52 44.44 -24.59
CA GLU A 302 -5.55 45.65 -25.43
C GLU A 302 -4.59 45.56 -26.63
N LEU A 303 -3.39 44.99 -26.42
CA LEU A 303 -2.43 44.73 -27.49
C LEU A 303 -3.00 43.74 -28.51
N LEU A 304 -3.57 42.62 -28.05
CA LEU A 304 -4.20 41.62 -28.91
C LEU A 304 -5.42 42.19 -29.65
N ALA A 305 -6.24 43.01 -29.00
CA ALA A 305 -7.35 43.70 -29.65
C ALA A 305 -6.85 44.60 -30.81
N LYS A 306 -5.77 45.37 -30.62
CA LYS A 306 -5.15 46.18 -31.68
C LYS A 306 -4.58 45.34 -32.83
N ILE A 307 -3.99 44.18 -32.54
CA ILE A 307 -3.45 43.28 -33.56
C ILE A 307 -4.56 42.64 -34.40
N PHE A 308 -5.67 42.23 -33.79
CA PHE A 308 -6.72 41.47 -34.46
C PHE A 308 -7.90 42.31 -35.00
N GLN A 309 -8.08 43.56 -34.55
CA GLN A 309 -9.10 44.47 -35.11
C GLN A 309 -8.59 45.33 -36.27
N GLY A 310 -7.27 45.40 -36.51
CA GLY A 310 -6.67 46.15 -37.62
C GLY A 310 -6.68 45.44 -38.99
N SER A 311 -7.32 44.26 -39.11
CA SER A 311 -7.27 43.43 -40.34
C SER A 311 -8.62 43.27 -41.06
N ALA A 312 -9.65 44.03 -40.67
CA ALA A 312 -11.01 43.84 -41.19
C ALA A 312 -11.43 44.78 -42.35
N ASP A 313 -10.54 45.64 -42.86
CA ASP A 313 -10.83 46.49 -44.01
C ASP A 313 -9.77 46.29 -45.10
N GLY A 314 -10.09 45.53 -46.14
CA GLY A 314 -9.26 45.50 -47.36
C GLY A 314 -9.27 44.20 -48.18
N GLN A 315 -10.43 43.72 -48.61
CA GLN A 315 -10.54 42.97 -49.88
C GLN A 315 -11.81 43.42 -50.62
N SER A 316 -11.60 44.34 -51.54
CA SER A 316 -12.34 44.52 -52.79
C SER A 316 -12.02 43.39 -53.76
#